data_AF-A1AQW9-F1
#
_entry.id   AF-A1AQW9-F1
#
_cell.length_a   1.000
_cell.length_b   1.000
_cell.length_c   1.000
_cell.angle_alpha   90.00
_cell.angle_beta   90.00
_cell.angle_gamma   90.00
#
_symmetry.space_group_name_H-M   'P 1'
#
loop_
_entity.id
_entity.type
_entity.pdbx_description
1 polymer ?
#
loop_
_entity_poly.entity_id
_entity_poly.type
_entity_poly.pdbx_seq_one_letter_code
_entity_poly.pdbx_strand_id
1 'polypeptide(L)'
;MQQPNPIYEGHEYLKTITDRDIKRAAVLRAAGYQVATIKLPCSPRCAFEYSDGPETRRLLDDYELKKVLPIPQKAIMQSHGALLGECRMLKQGTL
;
A
#
# COMPACT_ATOMS: atom_id res chain seq x y z
N MET A 1 -25.63 0.24 22.94
CA MET A 1 -24.44 0.26 23.82
C MET A 1 -23.22 -0.04 22.94
N GLN A 2 -22.51 0.99 22.50
CA GLN A 2 -21.35 0.88 21.62
C GLN A 2 -20.12 0.66 22.52
N GLN A 3 -19.50 -0.52 22.45
CA GLN A 3 -18.27 -0.80 23.19
C GLN A 3 -17.10 0.00 22.61
N PRO A 4 -16.18 0.51 23.44
CA PRO A 4 -15.06 1.34 22.99
C PRO A 4 -14.04 0.48 22.21
N ASN A 5 -13.65 0.96 21.03
CA ASN A 5 -12.56 0.37 20.26
C ASN A 5 -11.25 0.51 21.04
N PRO A 6 -10.44 -0.56 21.18
CA PRO A 6 -9.13 -0.46 21.81
C PRO A 6 -8.22 0.41 20.95
N ILE A 7 -7.72 1.48 21.56
CA ILE A 7 -6.68 2.36 21.03
C ILE A 7 -5.38 1.56 21.09
N TYR A 8 -5.03 0.91 19.99
CA TYR A 8 -3.65 0.47 19.75
C TYR A 8 -2.92 1.65 19.13
N GLU A 9 -1.87 2.11 19.79
CA GLU A 9 -1.02 3.22 19.37
C GLU A 9 -0.66 3.13 17.87
N GLY A 10 -1.05 4.15 17.11
CA GLY A 10 -0.42 4.52 15.84
C GLY A 10 -0.85 3.79 14.57
N HIS A 11 -1.66 2.72 14.62
CA HIS A 11 -2.07 2.01 13.41
C HIS A 11 -3.60 1.87 13.32
N GLU A 12 -4.25 2.84 12.65
CA GLU A 12 -5.64 2.68 12.19
C GLU A 12 -5.73 1.55 11.15
N TYR A 13 -5.90 0.31 11.61
CA TYR A 13 -6.29 -0.80 10.74
C TYR A 13 -7.80 -0.73 10.48
N LEU A 14 -8.24 0.13 9.56
CA LEU A 14 -9.63 0.12 9.14
C LEU A 14 -9.81 0.27 7.63
N LYS A 15 -10.58 -0.69 7.12
CA LYS A 15 -11.20 -0.80 5.80
C LYS A 15 -10.30 -1.42 4.73
N THR A 16 -10.96 -2.22 3.91
CA THR A 16 -10.50 -2.88 2.69
C THR A 16 -9.31 -2.15 2.07
N ILE A 17 -8.22 -2.84 1.70
CA ILE A 17 -7.20 -2.23 0.82
C ILE A 17 -7.96 -1.52 -0.29
N THR A 18 -7.80 -0.22 -0.34
CA THR A 18 -8.43 0.59 -1.37
C THR A 18 -7.54 0.60 -2.60
N ASP A 19 -8.13 0.90 -3.75
CA ASP A 19 -7.36 1.23 -4.95
C ASP A 19 -6.35 2.35 -4.69
N ARG A 20 -6.64 3.27 -3.75
CA ARG A 20 -5.70 4.30 -3.29
C ARG A 20 -4.48 3.72 -2.59
N ASP A 21 -4.64 2.71 -1.74
CA ASP A 21 -3.50 2.07 -1.05
C ASP A 21 -2.59 1.33 -2.03
N ILE A 22 -3.19 0.62 -3.00
CA ILE A 22 -2.44 -0.07 -4.06
C ILE A 22 -1.69 0.96 -4.92
N LYS A 23 -2.33 2.09 -5.25
CA LYS A 23 -1.70 3.18 -6.01
C LYS A 23 -0.56 3.83 -5.25
N ARG A 24 -0.73 4.13 -3.96
CA ARG A 24 0.35 4.67 -3.10
C ARG A 24 1.54 3.70 -3.06
N ALA A 25 1.27 2.42 -2.79
CA ALA A 25 2.28 1.36 -2.83
C ALA A 25 2.95 1.24 -4.21
N ALA A 26 2.20 1.36 -5.30
CA ALA A 26 2.72 1.31 -6.65
C ALA A 26 3.62 2.50 -7.00
N VAL A 27 3.29 3.71 -6.53
CA VAL A 27 4.12 4.90 -6.69
C VAL A 27 5.45 4.72 -5.96
N LEU A 28 5.41 4.26 -4.71
CA LEU A 28 6.62 4.01 -3.93
C LEU A 28 7.50 2.94 -4.58
N ARG A 29 6.91 1.82 -5.01
CA ARG A 29 7.65 0.76 -5.69
C ARG A 29 8.25 1.22 -7.02
N ALA A 30 7.51 2.01 -7.79
CA ALA A 30 7.99 2.57 -9.05
C ALA A 30 9.09 3.62 -8.87
N ALA A 31 9.15 4.27 -7.71
CA ALA A 31 10.26 5.14 -7.30
C ALA A 31 11.49 4.36 -6.78
N GLY A 32 11.41 3.03 -6.67
CA GLY A 32 12.49 2.19 -6.19
C GLY A 32 12.48 1.94 -4.68
N TYR A 33 11.45 2.38 -3.95
CA TYR A 33 11.29 2.01 -2.55
C TYR A 33 10.86 0.55 -2.42
N GLN A 34 11.33 -0.10 -1.36
CA GLN A 34 10.92 -1.45 -1.04
C GLN A 34 9.47 -1.43 -0.52
N VAL A 35 8.63 -2.24 -1.17
CA VAL A 35 7.23 -2.44 -0.80
C VAL A 35 7.01 -3.95 -0.68
N ALA A 36 6.64 -4.40 0.51
CA ALA A 36 6.33 -5.79 0.79
C ALA A 36 4.81 -5.99 0.82
N THR A 37 4.32 -6.98 0.08
CA THR A 37 2.94 -7.42 0.20
C THR A 37 2.86 -8.45 1.32
N ILE A 38 2.04 -8.21 2.34
CA ILE A 38 1.88 -9.11 3.49
C ILE A 38 0.45 -9.65 3.56
N LYS A 39 0.27 -10.87 4.09
CA LYS A 39 -1.05 -11.42 4.39
C LYS A 39 -1.43 -11.08 5.81
N LEU A 40 -2.61 -10.51 6.01
CA LEU A 40 -3.10 -10.22 7.36
C LEU A 40 -3.54 -11.52 8.05
N PRO A 41 -3.11 -11.79 9.30
CA PRO A 41 -3.31 -13.09 9.96
C PRO A 41 -4.79 -13.45 10.19
N CYS A 42 -5.64 -12.45 10.43
CA CYS A 42 -7.07 -12.62 10.70
C CYS A 42 -7.96 -12.11 9.56
N SER A 43 -7.41 -11.84 8.37
CA SER A 43 -8.16 -11.31 7.23
C SER A 43 -7.80 -12.05 5.95
N PRO A 44 -8.76 -12.35 5.06
CA PRO A 44 -8.47 -12.86 3.71
C PRO A 44 -7.81 -11.80 2.78
N ARG A 45 -7.32 -10.70 3.37
CA ARG A 45 -6.81 -9.51 2.70
C ARG A 45 -5.29 -9.45 2.86
N CYS A 46 -4.63 -8.96 1.81
CA CYS A 46 -3.27 -8.50 1.91
C CYS A 46 -3.22 -7.09 2.54
N ALA A 47 -2.02 -6.65 2.93
CA ALA A 47 -1.62 -5.28 3.24
C ALA A 47 -0.30 -4.99 2.51
N PHE A 48 0.07 -3.71 2.39
CA PHE A 48 1.38 -3.30 1.87
C PHE A 48 2.18 -2.63 2.97
N GLU A 49 3.41 -3.07 3.14
CA GLU A 49 4.37 -2.52 4.10
C GLU A 49 5.51 -1.84 3.33
N TYR A 50 5.87 -0.64 3.75
CA TYR A 50 6.97 0.13 3.19
C TYR A 50 7.49 1.09 4.26
N SER A 51 8.74 1.52 4.11
CA SER A 51 9.35 2.46 5.05
C SER A 51 8.61 3.79 5.07
N ASP A 52 8.15 4.17 6.26
CA ASP A 52 7.52 5.46 6.51
C ASP A 52 8.62 6.49 6.84
N GLY A 53 9.06 7.20 5.81
CA GLY A 53 10.14 8.18 5.86
C GLY A 53 9.71 9.52 5.26
N PRO A 54 10.47 10.60 5.51
CA PRO A 54 10.13 11.92 4.98
C PRO A 54 10.06 11.94 3.45
N GLU A 55 10.91 11.16 2.77
CA GLU A 55 10.94 11.07 1.31
C GLU A 55 9.74 10.30 0.75
N THR A 56 9.36 9.17 1.37
CA THR A 56 8.19 8.39 0.93
C THR A 56 6.90 9.16 1.17
N ARG A 57 6.76 9.83 2.33
CA ARG A 57 5.62 10.72 2.61
C ARG A 57 5.52 11.86 1.60
N ARG A 58 6.61 12.59 1.35
CA ARG A 58 6.63 13.68 0.37
C ARG A 58 6.23 13.21 -1.03
N LEU A 59 6.73 12.06 -1.46
CA LEU A 59 6.39 11.50 -2.76
C LEU A 59 4.90 11.13 -2.86
N LEU A 60 4.34 10.57 -1.79
CA LEU A 60 2.90 10.29 -1.72
C LEU A 60 2.08 11.58 -1.73
N ASP A 61 2.45 12.60 -0.96
CA ASP A 61 1.81 13.92 -0.98
C ASP A 61 1.83 14.54 -2.38
N ASP A 62 2.99 14.53 -3.06
CA ASP A 62 3.11 15.04 -4.43
C ASP A 62 2.20 14.26 -5.41
N TYR A 63 2.04 12.95 -5.21
CA TYR A 63 1.11 12.13 -5.97
C TYR A 63 -0.35 12.50 -5.71
N GLU A 64 -0.75 12.68 -4.45
CA GLU A 64 -2.14 13.02 -4.08
C GLU A 64 -2.53 14.42 -4.56
N LEU A 65 -1.57 15.33 -4.56
CA LEU A 65 -1.70 16.68 -5.11
C LEU A 65 -1.62 16.73 -6.64
N LYS A 66 -1.49 15.57 -7.31
CA LYS A 66 -1.38 15.44 -8.78
C LYS A 66 -0.23 16.27 -9.37
N LYS A 67 0.86 16.43 -8.62
CA LYS A 67 2.06 17.09 -9.15
C LYS A 67 2.75 16.18 -10.16
N VAL A 68 3.62 16.77 -10.98
CA VAL A 68 4.48 16.01 -11.88
C VAL A 68 5.47 15.21 -11.03
N LEU A 69 5.33 13.89 -11.08
CA LEU A 69 6.24 12.98 -10.39
C LEU A 69 7.45 12.69 -11.29
N PRO A 70 8.66 12.53 -10.71
CA PRO A 70 9.84 12.07 -11.43
C PRO A 70 9.80 10.56 -11.70
N ILE A 71 8.61 10.00 -11.91
CA ILE A 71 8.36 8.57 -12.08
C ILE A 71 7.52 8.37 -13.34
N PRO A 72 7.96 7.54 -14.29
CA PRO A 72 7.18 7.28 -15.48
C PRO A 72 5.87 6.57 -15.11
N GLN A 73 4.75 7.07 -15.64
CA GLN A 73 3.42 6.52 -15.38
C GLN A 73 3.32 5.02 -15.71
N LYS A 74 4.07 4.57 -16.73
CA LYS A 74 4.18 3.15 -17.09
C LYS A 74 4.74 2.29 -15.95
N ALA A 75 5.74 2.78 -15.21
CA ALA A 75 6.32 2.05 -14.07
C ALA A 75 5.33 1.95 -12.90
N ILE A 76 4.54 3.01 -12.67
CA ILE A 76 3.46 3.00 -11.66
C ILE A 76 2.41 1.94 -12.03
N MET A 77 1.97 1.91 -13.30
CA MET A 77 1.00 0.91 -13.78
C MET A 77 1.52 -0.53 -13.69
N GLN A 78 2.79 -0.75 -14.04
CA GLN A 78 3.43 -2.07 -13.90
C GLN A 78 3.51 -2.51 -12.44
N SER A 79 3.93 -1.61 -11.54
CA SER A 79 3.99 -1.88 -10.10
C SER A 79 2.61 -2.16 -9.52
N HIS A 80 1.59 -1.43 -9.96
CA HIS A 80 0.20 -1.65 -9.56
C HIS A 80 -0.29 -3.05 -9.94
N GLY A 81 -0.04 -3.49 -11.18
CA GLY A 81 -0.37 -4.84 -11.63
C GLY A 81 0.35 -5.93 -10.84
N ALA A 82 1.65 -5.73 -10.55
CA ALA A 82 2.45 -6.67 -9.76
C ALA A 82 1.92 -6.82 -8.32
N LEU A 83 1.64 -5.70 -7.65
CA LEU A 83 1.08 -5.69 -6.29
C LEU A 83 -0.29 -6.37 -6.20
N LEU A 84 -1.16 -6.16 -7.20
CA LEU A 84 -2.42 -6.89 -7.30
C LEU A 84 -2.21 -8.40 -7.47
N GLY A 85 -1.23 -8.80 -8.29
CA GLY A 85 -0.84 -10.19 -8.48
C GLY A 85 -0.36 -10.84 -7.19
N GLU A 86 0.57 -10.20 -6.48
CA GLU A 86 1.10 -10.66 -5.19
C GLU A 86 0.00 -10.81 -4.13
N CYS A 87 -0.87 -9.82 -4.01
CA CYS A 87 -2.05 -9.88 -3.16
C CYS A 87 -2.95 -11.09 -3.48
N ARG A 88 -3.14 -11.37 -4.77
CA ARG A 88 -3.94 -12.51 -5.23
C ARG A 88 -3.26 -13.85 -4.94
N MET A 89 -1.93 -13.93 -4.99
CA MET A 89 -1.15 -15.13 -4.66
C MET A 89 -1.16 -15.42 -3.15
N LEU A 90 -0.98 -14.40 -2.32
CA LEU A 90 -1.06 -14.51 -0.85
C LEU A 90 -2.43 -14.99 -0.38
N LYS A 91 -3.49 -14.53 -1.04
CA LYS A 91 -4.86 -14.97 -0.75
C LYS A 91 -5.05 -16.47 -1.04
N GLN A 92 -4.38 -17.00 -2.05
CA GLN A 92 -4.46 -18.42 -2.46
C GLN A 92 -3.46 -19.32 -1.71
N GLY A 93 -2.63 -18.76 -0.82
CA GLY A 93 -1.63 -19.53 -0.06
C GLY A 93 -0.50 -20.08 -0.93
N THR A 94 -0.17 -19.37 -2.02
CA THR A 94 0.77 -19.81 -3.05
C THR A 94 2.02 -18.94 -3.08
N LEU A 95 2.66 -18.76 -1.92
CA LEU A 95 3.92 -18.03 -1.75
C LEU A 95 4.83 -18.79 -0.79
#